data_AF-A0A934A5F1-F1
#
_entry.id   AF-A0A934A5F1-F1
#
_cell.length_a   1.000
_cell.length_b   1.000
_cell.length_c   1.000
_cell.angle_alpha   90.00
_cell.angle_beta   90.00
_cell.angle_gamma   90.00
#
_symmetry.space_group_name_H-M   'P 1'
#
loop_
_entity.id
_entity.type
_entity.pdbx_description
1 polymer ?
#
loop_
_entity_poly.entity_id
_entity_poly.type
_entity_poly.pdbx_seq_one_letter_code
_entity_poly.pdbx_strand_id
1 'polypeptide(L)' 'MYQEFDIKELSQKIALMKQNAVELKEMGAFFPALDRNIARILASLKMLEINITDPADLDGRSG' A
#
# COMPACT_ATOMS: atom_id res chain seq x y z
N MET A 1 -16.64 18.18 -1.53
CA MET A 1 -16.81 17.21 -2.63
C MET A 1 -15.42 16.67 -2.88
N TYR A 2 -15.12 15.44 -2.44
CA TYR A 2 -13.88 14.80 -2.89
C TYR A 2 -14.00 14.80 -4.41
N GLN A 3 -13.09 15.48 -5.12
CA GLN A 3 -12.89 15.17 -6.53
C GLN A 3 -12.82 13.65 -6.60
N GLU A 4 -13.49 13.03 -7.57
CA GLU A 4 -13.21 11.65 -7.97
C GLU A 4 -11.73 11.61 -8.39
N PHE A 5 -10.83 11.68 -7.42
CA PHE A 5 -9.47 11.21 -7.56
C PHE A 5 -9.64 9.79 -8.01
N ASP A 6 -9.02 9.46 -9.15
CA ASP A 6 -9.11 8.13 -9.71
C ASP A 6 -8.58 7.14 -8.65
N ILE A 7 -9.49 6.48 -7.94
CA ILE A 7 -9.20 5.50 -6.89
C ILE A 7 -8.33 4.39 -7.47
N LYS A 8 -8.48 4.10 -8.76
CA LYS A 8 -7.64 3.16 -9.49
C LYS A 8 -6.21 3.69 -9.63
N GLU A 9 -6.02 4.96 -9.97
CA GLU A 9 -4.70 5.57 -10.03
C GLU A 9 -4.03 5.54 -8.65
N LEU A 10 -4.75 5.92 -7.59
CA LEU A 10 -4.24 5.87 -6.21
C LEU A 10 -3.84 4.43 -5.81
N SER A 11 -4.70 3.46 -6.10
CA SER A 11 -4.43 2.04 -5.84
C SER A 11 -3.17 1.56 -6.55
N GLN A 12 -3.00 1.94 -7.83
CA GLN A 12 -1.80 1.61 -8.60
C GLN A 12 -0.54 2.24 -8.02
N LYS A 13 -0.58 3.51 -7.60
CA LYS A 13 0.57 4.17 -6.97
C LYS A 13 0.94 3.49 -5.65
N ILE A 14 -0.03 3.13 -4.81
CA ILE A 14 0.21 2.41 -3.55
C ILE A 14 0.82 1.04 -3.81
N ALA A 15 0.34 0.30 -4.82
CA ALA A 15 0.90 -0.99 -5.21
C ALA A 15 2.37 -0.88 -5.64
N LEU A 16 2.71 0.13 -6.45
CA LEU A 16 4.10 0.39 -6.85
C LEU A 16 5.00 0.75 -5.66
N MET A 17 4.51 1.58 -4.74
CA MET A 17 5.26 1.90 -3.52
C MET A 17 5.53 0.66 -2.66
N LYS A 18 4.55 -0.25 -2.58
CA LYS A 18 4.68 -1.51 -1.83
C LYS A 18 5.70 -2.43 -2.48
N GLN A 19 5.69 -2.55 -3.80
CA GLN A 19 6.70 -3.33 -4.53
C GLN A 19 8.10 -2.82 -4.23
N ASN A 20 8.35 -1.51 -4.37
CA ASN A 20 9.65 -0.91 -4.07
C ASN A 20 10.06 -1.11 -2.60
N ALA A 21 9.11 -1.03 -1.67
CA ALA A 21 9.39 -1.29 -0.26
C ALA A 21 9.78 -2.76 -0.01
N VAL A 22 9.14 -3.72 -0.66
CA VAL A 22 9.51 -5.14 -0.58
C VAL A 22 10.92 -5.36 -1.13
N GLU A 23 11.22 -4.82 -2.30
CA GLU A 23 12.56 -4.90 -2.92
C GLU A 23 13.64 -4.32 -1.99
N LEU A 24 13.39 -3.15 -1.39
CA LEU A 24 14.30 -2.56 -0.39
C LEU A 24 14.46 -3.41 0.87
N LYS A 25 13.41 -4.14 1.28
CA LYS A 25 13.48 -5.06 2.43
C LYS A 25 14.43 -6.22 2.15
N GLU A 26 14.36 -6.79 0.96
CA GLU A 26 15.22 -7.90 0.52
C GLU A 26 16.69 -7.48 0.46
N MET A 27 16.96 -6.24 0.06
CA MET A 27 18.31 -5.64 0.09
C MET A 27 18.79 -5.31 1.53
N GLY A 28 17.86 -5.21 2.48
CA GLY A 28 18.10 -4.74 3.85
C GLY A 28 18.66 -5.77 4.82
N ALA A 29 18.97 -7.00 4.38
CA ALA A 29 19.44 -8.09 5.24
C ALA A 29 20.67 -7.71 6.10
N PHE A 30 21.49 -6.74 5.65
CA PHE A 30 22.68 -6.26 6.36
C PHE A 30 22.51 -4.90 7.05
N PHE A 31 21.31 -4.31 6.99
CA PHE A 31 21.03 -2.96 7.49
C PHE A 31 19.80 -2.97 8.40
N PRO A 32 19.95 -3.25 9.71
CA PRO A 32 18.82 -3.35 10.64
C PRO A 32 17.93 -2.10 10.70
N ALA A 33 18.52 -0.92 10.51
CA ALA A 33 17.77 0.34 10.44
C ALA A 33 16.89 0.43 9.18
N LEU A 34 17.38 -0.09 8.04
CA LEU A 34 16.61 -0.17 6.80
C LEU A 34 15.43 -1.13 6.97
N ASP A 35 15.66 -2.36 7.46
CA ASP A 35 14.59 -3.35 7.68
C ASP A 35 13.46 -2.79 8.56
N ARG A 36 13.80 -2.15 9.69
CA ARG A 36 12.81 -1.52 10.59
C ARG A 36 12.05 -0.37 9.93
N ASN A 37 12.72 0.48 9.15
CA ASN A 37 12.07 1.58 8.44
C ASN A 37 11.11 1.06 7.37
N ILE A 38 11.55 0.06 6.59
CA ILE A 38 10.75 -0.55 5.54
C ILE A 38 9.54 -1.29 6.12
N ALA A 39 9.68 -1.99 7.24
CA ALA A 39 8.55 -2.60 7.94
C ALA A 39 7.47 -1.58 8.35
N ARG A 40 7.88 -0.41 8.85
CA ARG A 40 6.95 0.69 9.16
C ARG A 40 6.27 1.26 7.91
N ILE A 41 7.01 1.43 6.82
CA ILE A 41 6.45 1.89 5.54
C ILE A 41 5.40 0.90 5.03
N LEU A 42 5.69 -0.40 5.06
CA LEU A 42 4.74 -1.44 4.64
C LEU A 42 3.45 -1.43 5.47
N ALA A 43 3.54 -1.20 6.77
CA ALA A 43 2.36 -1.06 7.63
C ALA A 43 1.51 0.15 7.25
N SER A 44 2.14 1.31 7.00
CA SER A 44 1.43 2.51 6.53
C SER A 44 0.79 2.31 5.16
N LEU A 45 1.48 1.65 4.22
CA LEU A 45 0.92 1.32 2.91
C LEU A 45 -0.30 0.39 3.03
N LYS A 46 -0.26 -0.60 3.94
CA LYS A 46 -1.40 -1.48 4.20
C LYS A 46 -2.62 -0.70 4.70
N MET A 47 -2.40 0.30 5.56
CA MET A 47 -3.49 1.18 6.00
C MET A 47 -4.04 2.03 4.86
N LEU A 48 -3.18 2.54 3.98
CA LEU A 48 -3.63 3.28 2.79
C LEU A 48 -4.47 2.41 1.86
N GLU A 49 -4.06 1.15 1.61
CA GLU A 49 -4.88 0.18 0.86
C GLU A 49 -6.29 0.05 1.46
N ILE A 50 -6.39 -0.11 2.79
CA ILE A 50 -7.69 -0.24 3.49
C ILE A 50 -8.51 1.05 3.37
N ASN A 51 -7.88 2.21 3.51
CA ASN A 51 -8.57 3.50 3.48
C ASN A 51 -9.18 3.85 2.12
N ILE A 52 -8.66 3.28 1.03
CA ILE A 52 -9.13 3.56 -0.34
C ILE A 52 -9.94 2.42 -0.95
N THR A 53 -10.04 1.27 -0.27
CA THR A 53 -10.88 0.16 -0.72
C THR A 53 -12.30 0.39 -0.22
N ASP A 54 -13.29 0.34 -1.13
CA ASP A 54 -14.69 0.41 -0.73
C ASP A 54 -15.06 -0.87 0.06
N PRO A 55 -15.66 -0.78 1.25
CA PRO A 55 -16.23 -1.94 1.94
C PRO A 55 -17.15 -2.79 1.05
N ALA A 56 -17.88 -2.19 0.11
CA ALA A 56 -18.71 -2.90 -0.85
C ALA A 56 -17.90 -3.78 -1.83
N ASP A 57 -16.68 -3.38 -2.18
CA ASP A 57 -15.77 -4.17 -3.03
C ASP A 57 -15.17 -5.37 -2.28
N LEU A 58 -15.13 -5.31 -0.93
CA LEU A 58 -14.65 -6.41 -0.08
C LEU A 58 -15.69 -7.52 0.10
N ASP A 59 -16.98 -7.21 -0.04
CA ASP A 59 -18.08 -8.14 0.25
C ASP A 59 -18.56 -8.94 -0.97
N GLY A 60 -17.97 -8.75 -2.16
CA GLY A 60 -18.35 -9.50 -3.37
C GLY A 60 -19.82 -9.37 -3.76
N ARG A 61 -20.51 -8.34 -3.25
CA ARG A 61 -21.91 -8.01 -3.53
C ARG A 61 -21.98 -6.77 -4.40
N SER A 62 -21.30 -6.82 -5.53
CA SER A 62 -21.50 -5.90 -6.64
C SER A 62 -21.98 -6.78 -7.81
N GLY A 63 -23.22 -6.54 -8.24
CA GLY A 63 -23.97 -7.39 -9.17
C GLY A 63 -23.43 -7.49 -10.58
#